data_AF-A0A8J2LQL5-F1
#
_entry.id   AF-A0A8J2LQL5-F1
#
_cell.length_a   1.000
_cell.length_b   1.000
_cell.length_c   1.000
_cell.angle_alpha   90.00
_cell.angle_beta   90.00
_cell.angle_gamma   90.00
#
_symmetry.space_group_name_H-M   'P 1'
#
loop_
_entity.id
_entity.type
_entity.pdbx_description
1 polymer ?
#
loop_
_entity_poly.entity_id
_entity_poly.type
_entity_poly.pdbx_seq_one_letter_code
_entity_poly.pdbx_strand_id
1 'polypeptide(L)' 'SFDEGGKIPSETLRHALMTWGDKFSADEVDDAYEQMEMDDAGNIHTGKLITMLTASAEEEGEEGEGEAAA' A
#
# COMPACT_ATOMS: atom_id res chain seq x y z
N SER A 1 -1.39 18.45 1.78
CA SER A 1 -2.17 17.41 1.09
C SER A 1 -1.18 16.49 0.40
N PHE A 2 -1.28 15.19 0.61
CA PHE A 2 -0.40 14.20 -0.05
C PHE A 2 -0.84 13.98 -1.50
N ASP A 3 -2.15 14.08 -1.71
CA ASP A 3 -2.84 14.08 -2.98
C ASP A 3 -2.96 15.51 -3.53
N GLU A 4 -2.56 15.69 -4.78
CA GLU A 4 -2.75 16.92 -5.54
C GLU A 4 -3.64 16.63 -6.77
N GLY A 5 -4.95 16.66 -6.55
CA GLY A 5 -5.94 16.50 -7.63
C GLY A 5 -6.27 15.05 -7.98
N GLY A 6 -6.30 14.14 -7.00
CA GLY A 6 -6.57 12.71 -7.21
C GLY A 6 -5.34 11.91 -7.67
N LYS A 7 -4.16 12.53 -7.57
CA LYS A 7 -2.86 11.96 -7.91
C LYS A 7 -1.87 12.19 -6.76
N ILE A 8 -1.09 11.15 -6.44
CA ILE A 8 -0.01 11.18 -5.44
C ILE A 8 1.30 10.81 -6.14
N PRO A 9 2.39 11.57 -5.97
CA PRO A 9 3.71 11.16 -6.44
C PRO A 9 4.12 9.84 -5.77
N SER A 10 4.63 8.90 -6.54
CA SER A 10 5.12 7.61 -6.02
C SER A 10 6.01 7.80 -4.79
N GLU A 11 7.08 8.56 -4.88
CA GLU A 11 7.96 8.95 -3.77
C GLU A 11 7.23 9.36 -2.47
N THR A 12 6.15 10.14 -2.59
CA THR A 12 5.30 10.56 -1.46
C THR A 12 4.51 9.40 -0.88
N LEU A 13 3.97 8.51 -1.73
CA LEU A 13 3.26 7.32 -1.28
C LEU A 13 4.18 6.38 -0.49
N ARG A 14 5.40 6.14 -0.98
CA ARG A 14 6.39 5.30 -0.26
C ARG A 14 6.69 5.87 1.12
N HIS A 15 6.87 7.18 1.19
CA HIS A 15 7.10 7.87 2.45
C HIS A 15 5.88 7.77 3.39
N ALA A 16 4.66 7.87 2.85
CA ALA A 16 3.42 7.73 3.61
C ALA A 16 3.26 6.31 4.17
N LEU A 17 3.49 5.27 3.35
CA LEU A 17 3.42 3.87 3.78
C LEU A 17 4.49 3.54 4.84
N MET A 18 5.71 4.07 4.68
CA MET A 18 6.77 3.95 5.71
C MET A 18 6.47 4.74 6.98
N THR A 19 5.77 5.88 6.89
CA THR A 19 5.34 6.67 8.06
C THR A 19 4.22 5.94 8.83
N TRP A 20 3.41 5.15 8.13
CA TRP A 20 2.44 4.23 8.69
C TRP A 20 3.07 2.88 9.10
N GLY A 21 4.42 2.82 9.14
CA GLY A 21 5.28 1.63 9.19
C GLY A 21 5.18 0.71 10.42
N ASP A 22 4.05 0.70 11.11
CA ASP A 22 3.63 -0.41 11.97
C ASP A 22 2.69 -1.39 11.24
N LYS A 23 2.16 -1.01 10.06
CA LYS A 23 1.13 -1.78 9.33
C LYS A 23 1.57 -2.43 8.02
N PHE A 24 2.65 -1.97 7.39
CA PHE A 24 3.09 -2.50 6.10
C PHE A 24 4.61 -2.76 6.12
N SER A 25 4.99 -3.98 5.73
CA SER A 25 6.37 -4.41 5.58
C SER A 25 6.98 -3.83 4.31
N ALA A 26 8.33 -3.79 4.23
CA ALA A 26 9.02 -3.31 3.03
C ALA A 26 8.61 -4.10 1.78
N ASP A 27 8.44 -5.42 1.91
CA ASP A 27 7.97 -6.31 0.84
C ASP A 27 6.52 -6.02 0.42
N GLU A 28 5.60 -5.75 1.36
CA GLU A 28 4.21 -5.38 1.02
C GLU A 28 4.14 -4.04 0.29
N VAL A 29 4.99 -3.09 0.67
CA VAL A 29 5.11 -1.82 -0.04
C VAL A 29 5.65 -2.06 -1.45
N ASP A 30 6.62 -2.96 -1.65
CA ASP A 30 7.17 -3.29 -2.97
C ASP A 30 6.12 -3.97 -3.86
N ASP A 31 5.39 -4.96 -3.33
CA ASP A 31 4.33 -5.68 -4.05
C ASP A 31 3.19 -4.73 -4.44
N ALA A 32 2.76 -3.86 -3.51
CA ALA A 32 1.77 -2.82 -3.81
C ALA A 32 2.28 -1.87 -4.92
N TYR A 33 3.57 -1.59 -4.97
CA TYR A 33 4.18 -0.77 -6.02
C TYR A 33 4.22 -1.47 -7.39
N GLU A 34 4.49 -2.77 -7.41
CA GLU A 34 4.43 -3.58 -8.63
C GLU A 34 2.99 -3.69 -9.17
N GLN A 35 2.01 -3.75 -8.28
CA GLN A 35 0.58 -3.78 -8.63
C GLN A 35 0.05 -2.39 -9.05
N MET A 36 0.68 -1.30 -8.61
CA MET A 36 0.23 0.06 -8.89
C MET A 36 0.52 0.52 -10.32
N GLU A 37 -0.54 0.90 -11.03
CA GLU A 37 -0.41 1.60 -12.31
C GLU A 37 0.00 3.07 -12.09
N MET A 38 1.25 3.39 -12.45
CA MET A 38 1.77 4.75 -12.48
C MET A 38 1.50 5.43 -13.83
N ASP A 39 1.16 6.71 -13.79
CA ASP A 39 1.04 7.57 -14.98
C ASP A 39 2.43 7.93 -15.53
N ASP A 40 2.53 8.40 -16.78
CA ASP A 40 3.79 8.76 -17.46
C ASP A 40 4.64 9.78 -16.68
N ALA A 41 3.99 10.55 -15.80
CA ALA A 41 4.61 11.53 -14.91
C ALA A 41 5.05 10.98 -13.54
N GLY A 42 4.98 9.66 -13.31
CA GLY A 42 5.34 9.02 -12.04
C GLY A 42 4.34 9.22 -10.90
N ASN A 43 3.09 9.56 -11.26
CA ASN A 43 2.01 9.83 -10.32
C ASN A 43 1.02 8.66 -10.25
N ILE A 44 0.55 8.34 -9.05
CA ILE A 44 -0.38 7.26 -8.74
C ILE A 44 -1.77 7.85 -8.52
N HIS A 45 -2.78 7.22 -9.11
CA HIS A 45 -4.17 7.63 -8.89
C HIS A 45 -4.66 7.18 -7.52
N THR A 46 -4.91 8.15 -6.64
CA THR A 46 -5.34 7.93 -5.25
C THR A 46 -6.62 7.09 -5.16
N GLY A 47 -7.54 7.26 -6.11
CA GLY A 47 -8.76 6.44 -6.16
C GLY A 47 -8.49 4.95 -6.40
N LYS A 48 -7.60 4.61 -7.35
CA LYS A 48 -7.22 3.22 -7.62
C LYS A 48 -6.43 2.62 -6.45
N LEU A 49 -5.52 3.40 -5.88
CA LEU A 49 -4.75 3.02 -4.69
C LEU A 49 -5.67 2.63 -3.52
N ILE A 50 -6.66 3.47 -3.20
CA ILE A 50 -7.62 3.17 -2.14
C ILE A 50 -8.36 1.88 -2.44
N THR A 51 -8.84 1.68 -3.68
CA THR A 51 -9.52 0.44 -4.08
C THR A 51 -8.66 -0.79 -3.91
N MET A 52 -7.38 -0.76 -4.32
CA MET A 52 -6.45 -1.89 -4.11
C MET A 52 -6.22 -2.16 -2.63
N LEU A 53 -5.91 -1.13 -1.83
CA LEU A 53 -5.67 -1.29 -0.39
C LEU A 53 -6.91 -1.81 0.35
N THR A 54 -8.11 -1.36 -0.03
CA THR A 54 -9.37 -1.87 0.56
C THR A 54 -9.72 -3.27 0.08
N ALA A 55 -9.32 -3.64 -1.13
CA ALA A 55 -9.57 -4.98 -1.68
C ALA A 55 -8.62 -6.03 -1.07
N SER A 56 -7.35 -5.70 -0.85
CA SER A 56 -6.40 -6.60 -0.18
C SER A 56 -6.68 -6.76 1.32
N ALA A 57 -7.22 -5.72 1.97
CA ALA A 57 -7.62 -5.80 3.38
C ALA A 57 -8.77 -6.79 3.67
N GLU A 58 -9.48 -7.27 2.64
CA GLU A 58 -10.52 -8.30 2.80
C GLU A 58 -9.97 -9.74 2.73
N GLU A 59 -8.71 -9.98 2.33
CA GLU A 59 -8.14 -11.34 2.23
C GLU A 59 -7.08 -11.67 3.30
N GLU A 60 -6.46 -10.67 3.95
CA GLU A 60 -5.58 -10.89 5.10
C GLU A 60 -6.35 -10.83 6.43
N GLY A 61 -7.30 -11.74 6.55
CA GLY A 61 -8.10 -11.98 7.76
C GLY A 61 -7.90 -13.36 8.37
N GLU A 62 -7.02 -14.20 7.81
CA GLU A 62 -6.54 -15.46 8.38
C GLU A 62 -5.13 -15.62 7.76
N GLU A 63 -4.03 -15.45 8.49
CA GLU A 63 -3.23 -16.55 9.01
C GLU A 63 -2.09 -15.95 9.86
N GLY A 64 -2.19 -16.12 11.18
CA GLY A 64 -1.20 -15.59 12.11
C GLY A 64 -1.36 -16.13 13.53
N GLU A 65 -1.78 -17.38 13.70
CA GLU A 65 -1.61 -18.09 14.98
C GLU A 65 -1.19 -19.55 14.72
N GLY A 66 0.02 -19.69 14.16
CA GLY A 66 0.79 -20.93 14.20
C GLY A 66 1.71 -20.94 15.42
N GLU A 67 1.27 -21.66 16.45
CA GLU A 67 2.08 -22.48 17.38
C GLU A 67 3.04 -21.78 18.38
N ALA A 68 2.71 -21.89 19.68
CA ALA A 68 3.70 -21.98 20.75
C ALA A 68 3.27 -23.01 21.81
N ALA A 69 3.82 -24.22 21.64
CA ALA A 69 4.23 -25.22 22.62
C ALA A 69 3.84 -25.05 24.11
N ALA A 70 3.14 -26.06 24.68
CA ALA A 70 3.62 -26.96 25.75
C ALA A 70 2.48 -27.83 26.31
#